data_AF-A0A537R0G9-F1
#
_entry.id   AF-A0A537R0G9-F1
#
_cell.length_a   1.000
_cell.length_b   1.000
_cell.length_c   1.000
_cell.angle_alpha   90.00
_cell.angle_beta   90.00
_cell.angle_gamma   90.00
#
_symmetry.space_group_name_H-M   'P 1'
#
loop_
_entity.id
_entity.type
_entity.pdbx_description
1 polymer ?
#
loop_
_entity_poly.entity_id
_entity_poly.type
_entity_poly.pdbx_seq_one_letter_code
_entity_poly.pdbx_strand_id
1 'polypeptide(L)' 'MPDVIINGPDGRIEARYHHARVAAAPMALVLHPHPQQGGTMHNKVVYALYQCFVRRGFSTLRFNF' A
#
# COMPACT_ATOMS: atom_id res chain seq x y z
N MET A 1 -2.70 9.42 6.74
CA MET A 1 -2.49 8.85 5.39
C MET A 1 -3.69 9.22 4.58
N PRO A 2 -3.52 9.84 3.41
CA PRO A 2 -4.64 10.08 2.53
C PRO A 2 -5.04 8.77 1.85
N ASP A 3 -6.35 8.67 1.63
CA ASP A 3 -6.94 7.75 0.69
C ASP A 3 -6.59 8.29 -0.70
N VAL A 4 -6.02 7.44 -1.55
CA VAL A 4 -5.64 7.81 -2.92
C VAL A 4 -6.44 6.95 -3.88
N ILE A 5 -6.86 7.49 -5.01
CA ILE A 5 -7.48 6.71 -6.08
C ILE A 5 -6.55 6.72 -7.29
N ILE A 6 -6.23 5.54 -7.81
CA ILE A 6 -5.33 5.34 -8.95
C ILE A 6 -6.13 4.79 -10.12
N ASN A 7 -5.81 5.18 -11.35
CA ASN A 7 -6.41 4.57 -12.54
C ASN A 7 -5.76 3.20 -12.80
N GLY A 8 -6.55 2.15 -12.74
CA GLY A 8 -6.19 0.80 -13.15
C GLY A 8 -6.77 0.44 -14.53
N PRO A 9 -6.34 -0.69 -15.12
CA PRO A 9 -6.82 -1.15 -16.41
C PRO A 9 -8.33 -1.43 -16.42
N ASP A 10 -8.87 -1.91 -15.30
CA ASP A 10 -10.28 -2.30 -15.16
C ASP A 10 -11.09 -1.34 -14.27
N GLY A 11 -10.59 -0.11 -14.05
CA GLY A 11 -11.28 0.92 -13.28
C GLY A 11 -10.42 1.57 -12.20
N ARG A 12 -11.08 2.20 -11.22
CA ARG A 12 -10.41 2.95 -10.14
C ARG A 12 -9.92 1.99 -9.05
N ILE A 13 -8.66 2.12 -8.66
CA ILE A 13 -8.02 1.33 -7.60
C ILE A 13 -7.95 2.16 -6.32
N GLU A 14 -8.44 1.61 -5.21
CA GLU A 14 -8.33 2.24 -3.89
C GLU A 14 -6.94 2.04 -3.28
N ALA A 15 -6.25 3.17 -3.16
CA ALA A 15 -4.94 3.47 -2.60
C ALA A 15 -4.88 3.74 -1.08
N ARG A 16 -3.81 3.28 -0.42
CA ARG A 16 -3.24 3.94 0.77
C ARG A 16 -1.77 4.22 0.55
N TYR A 17 -1.39 5.49 0.56
CA TYR A 17 -0.03 5.94 0.29
C TYR A 17 0.59 6.69 1.47
N HIS A 18 1.87 6.43 1.71
CA HIS A 18 2.71 7.22 2.59
C HIS A 18 3.95 7.69 1.83
N HIS A 19 4.10 9.00 1.78
CA HIS A 19 5.27 9.65 1.22
C HIS A 19 6.36 9.75 2.30
N ALA A 20 7.55 9.22 2.01
CA ALA A 20 8.70 9.41 2.87
C ALA A 20 9.14 10.87 2.87
N ARG A 21 9.70 11.34 4.00
CA ARG A 21 10.18 12.72 4.14
C ARG A 21 11.53 12.97 3.48
N VAL A 22 12.27 11.90 3.18
CA VAL A 22 13.63 11.97 2.62
C VAL A 22 13.53 11.95 1.11
N ALA A 23 14.21 12.89 0.44
CA ALA A 23 14.30 12.91 -1.00
C ALA A 23 14.96 11.63 -1.53
N ALA A 24 14.46 11.12 -2.66
CA ALA A 24 14.92 9.87 -3.27
C ALA A 24 14.86 8.64 -2.34
N ALA A 25 13.98 8.65 -1.34
CA ALA A 25 13.71 7.46 -0.53
C ALA A 25 13.22 6.28 -1.41
N PRO A 26 13.66 5.04 -1.11
CA PRO A 26 13.18 3.87 -1.83
C PRO A 26 11.68 3.67 -1.64
N MET A 27 11.06 2.97 -2.58
CA MET A 27 9.63 2.68 -2.56
C MET A 27 9.33 1.22 -2.26
N ALA A 28 8.26 0.97 -1.50
CA ALA A 28 7.74 -0.36 -1.24
C ALA A 28 6.27 -0.45 -1.66
N LEU A 29 5.94 -1.50 -2.42
CA LEU A 29 4.58 -1.87 -2.78
C LEU A 29 4.18 -3.11 -2.00
N VAL A 30 3.10 -3.04 -1.24
CA VAL A 30 2.60 -4.16 -0.43
C VAL A 30 1.28 -4.65 -1.00
N LEU A 31 1.28 -5.91 -1.45
CA LEU A 31 0.14 -6.59 -2.05
C LEU A 31 -0.54 -7.50 -1.02
N HIS A 32 -1.86 -7.66 -1.13
CA HIS A 32 -2.63 -8.49 -0.20
C HIS A 32 -2.85 -9.91 -0.72
N PRO A 33 -3.23 -10.85 0.16
CA PRO A 33 -3.61 -12.22 -0.23
C PRO A 33 -4.82 -12.26 -1.18
N HIS A 34 -5.18 -13.45 -1.64
CA HIS A 34 -6.26 -13.63 -2.61
C HIS A 34 -7.61 -13.00 -2.16
N PRO A 35 -8.28 -12.17 -3.00
CA PRO A 35 -9.51 -11.47 -2.62
C PRO A 35 -10.65 -12.41 -2.22
N GLN A 36 -10.85 -13.52 -2.95
CA GLN A 36 -11.90 -14.50 -2.65
C GLN A 36 -11.68 -15.25 -1.34
N GLN A 37 -10.49 -15.14 -0.73
CA GLN A 37 -10.17 -15.67 0.60
C GLN A 37 -10.15 -14.57 1.68
N GLY A 38 -10.77 -13.42 1.41
CA GLY A 38 -10.83 -12.28 2.33
C GLY A 38 -9.57 -11.40 2.35
N GLY A 39 -8.69 -11.53 1.37
CA GLY A 39 -7.52 -10.65 1.23
C GLY A 39 -7.93 -9.23 0.86
N THR A 40 -7.41 -8.25 1.61
CA THR A 40 -7.58 -6.82 1.35
C THR A 40 -6.33 -6.06 1.80
N MET A 41 -6.18 -4.79 1.39
CA MET A 41 -5.11 -3.91 1.88
C MET A 41 -5.14 -3.68 3.40
N HIS A 42 -6.25 -4.03 4.08
CA HIS A 42 -6.43 -3.92 5.53
C HIS A 42 -6.06 -5.20 6.29
N ASN A 43 -5.66 -6.26 5.59
CA ASN A 43 -5.18 -7.48 6.23
C ASN A 43 -4.06 -7.17 7.25
N LYS A 44 -4.09 -7.81 8.43
CA LYS A 44 -3.16 -7.50 9.53
C LYS A 44 -1.69 -7.69 9.14
N VAL A 45 -1.38 -8.69 8.32
CA VAL A 45 0.00 -8.95 7.84
C VAL A 45 0.42 -7.87 6.84
N VAL A 46 -0.46 -7.51 5.91
CA VAL A 46 -0.23 -6.40 4.95
C VAL A 46 0.01 -5.09 5.69
N TYR A 47 -0.82 -4.79 6.69
CA TYR A 47 -0.66 -3.60 7.53
C TYR A 47 0.67 -3.61 8.30
N ALA A 48 1.05 -4.76 8.88
CA ALA A 48 2.31 -4.91 9.59
C ALA A 48 3.52 -4.70 8.67
N LEU A 49 3.53 -5.30 7.48
CA LEU A 49 4.58 -5.11 6.46
C LEU A 49 4.67 -3.65 6.03
N TYR A 50 3.53 -3.04 5.74
CA TYR A 50 3.43 -1.61 5.44
C TYR A 50 4.10 -0.75 6.54
N GLN A 51 3.74 -0.98 7.81
CA GLN A 51 4.33 -0.25 8.94
C GLN A 51 5.84 -0.50 9.06
N CYS A 52 6.32 -1.70 8.74
CA CYS A 52 7.74 -2.03 8.75
C CYS A 52 8.54 -1.23 7.72
N PHE A 53 8.01 -0.98 6.52
CA PHE A 53 8.66 -0.16 5.49
C PHE A 53 8.60 1.32 5.80
N VAL A 54 7.44 1.82 6.25
CA VAL A 54 7.28 3.22 6.70
C VAL A 54 8.29 3.59 7.78
N ARG A 55 8.43 2.74 8.81
CA ARG A 55 9.42 2.95 9.89
C ARG A 55 10.87 2.91 9.41
N ARG A 56 11.14 2.29 8.26
CA ARG A 56 12.47 2.25 7.62
C ARG A 56 12.69 3.41 6.64
N GLY A 57 11.76 4.35 6.55
CA GLY A 57 11.89 5.54 5.71
C GLY A 57 11.51 5.34 4.25
N PHE A 58 10.78 4.26 3.91
CA PHE A 58 10.32 4.03 2.54
C PHE A 58 9.04 4.81 2.25
N SER A 59 8.92 5.33 1.02
CA SER A 59 7.61 5.67 0.49
C SER A 59 6.85 4.37 0.24
N THR A 60 5.67 4.20 0.84
CA THR A 60 5.01 2.89 0.86
C THR A 60 3.57 3.00 0.36
N LEU A 61 3.19 2.10 -0.56
CA LEU A 61 1.85 1.98 -1.13
C LEU A 61 1.26 0.60 -0.84
N ARG A 62 -0.03 0.53 -0.55
CA ARG A 62 -0.83 -0.69 -0.57
C ARG A 62 -2.19 -0.38 -1.20
N PHE A 63 -2.78 -1.34 -1.92
CA PHE A 63 -4.04 -1.15 -2.64
C PHE A 63 -4.89 -2.41 -2.64
N ASN A 64 -6.19 -2.29 -2.96
CA ASN A 64 -7.07 -3.44 -3.19
C ASN A 64 -7.06 -3.86 -4.67
N PHE A 65 -6.83 -5.15 -4.95
CA PHE A 65 -6.97 -5.76 -6.29
C PHE A 65 -8.42 -5.75 -6.76
#